data_AF-A0A959TA02-F1
#
_entry.id   AF-A0A959TA02-F1
#
_cell.length_a   1.000
_cell.length_b   1.000
_cell.length_c   1.000
_cell.angle_alpha   90.00
_cell.angle_beta   90.00
_cell.angle_gamma   90.00
#
_symmetry.space_group_name_H-M   'P 1'
#
loop_
_entity.id
_entity.type
_entity.pdbx_description
1 polymer ?
#
loop_
_entity_poly.entity_id
_entity_poly.type
_entity_poly.pdbx_seq_one_letter_code
_entity_poly.pdbx_strand_id
1 'polypeptide(L)'
;MSDHDHPSRRDFIQRTSLAGAGLMLAGPLKVFSSSNEPMTPPTNIKSRGLAATDSSGKLTPWEFERRPVGDNDVLIEIKYASICHSDIHQMKGHWGPQQYP
;
A
#
# COMPACT_ATOMS: atom_id res chain seq x y z
N MET A 1 5.27 14.33 57.82
CA MET A 1 4.41 13.33 57.16
C MET A 1 3.72 14.09 56.03
N SER A 2 4.34 14.13 54.84
CA SER A 2 3.85 14.97 53.74
C SER A 2 2.74 14.20 53.03
N ASP A 3 1.53 14.77 53.06
CA ASP A 3 0.35 14.19 52.43
C ASP A 3 0.49 14.35 50.92
N HIS A 4 0.55 13.23 50.20
CA HIS A 4 0.60 13.23 48.75
C HIS A 4 -0.82 13.46 48.21
N ASP A 5 -1.08 14.69 47.76
CA ASP A 5 -2.31 15.08 47.09
C ASP A 5 -2.44 14.31 45.76
N HIS A 6 -3.14 13.19 45.79
CA HIS A 6 -3.39 12.37 44.61
C HIS A 6 -4.65 12.89 43.88
N PRO A 7 -4.53 13.29 42.60
CA PRO A 7 -5.64 13.86 41.86
C PRO A 7 -6.80 12.87 41.81
N SER A 8 -8.00 13.38 42.07
CA SER A 8 -9.21 12.57 42.17
C SER A 8 -9.62 12.02 40.80
N ARG A 9 -10.39 10.92 40.77
CA ARG A 9 -10.98 10.40 39.53
C ARG A 9 -11.81 11.45 38.78
N ARG A 10 -12.39 12.41 39.51
CA ARG A 10 -13.14 13.53 38.92
C ARG A 10 -12.22 14.52 38.22
N ASP A 11 -11.05 14.80 38.79
CA ASP A 11 -10.04 15.65 38.14
C ASP A 11 -9.51 15.01 36.85
N PHE A 12 -9.32 13.69 36.85
CA PHE A 12 -8.96 12.97 35.63
C PHE A 12 -10.04 13.11 34.56
N ILE A 13 -11.31 12.82 34.90
CA ILE A 13 -12.43 12.91 33.95
C ILE A 13 -12.61 14.34 33.41
N GLN A 14 -12.50 15.36 34.27
CA GLN A 14 -12.62 16.76 33.87
C GLN A 14 -11.46 17.22 32.99
N ARG A 15 -10.23 16.76 33.25
CA ARG A 15 -9.06 17.06 32.40
C ARG A 15 -9.15 16.35 31.06
N THR A 16 -9.64 15.11 31.02
CA THR A 16 -9.81 14.34 29.78
C THR A 16 -10.92 14.92 28.90
N SER A 17 -12.05 15.37 29.48
CA SER A 17 -13.14 15.95 28.70
C SER A 17 -12.75 17.28 28.04
N LEU A 18 -11.97 18.12 28.71
CA LEU A 18 -11.43 19.37 28.15
C LEU A 18 -10.44 19.13 27.00
N ALA A 19 -9.56 18.13 27.14
CA ALA A 19 -8.63 17.75 26.07
C ALA A 19 -9.38 17.19 24.84
N GLY A 20 -10.43 16.40 25.05
CA GLY A 20 -11.26 15.83 23.98
C GLY A 20 -12.08 16.88 23.23
N ALA A 21 -12.67 17.86 23.92
CA ALA A 21 -13.45 18.93 23.30
C ALA A 21 -12.56 19.89 22.48
N GLY A 22 -11.33 20.17 22.95
CA GLY A 22 -10.35 20.96 22.20
C GLY A 22 -9.93 20.29 20.88
N LEU A 23 -9.83 18.95 20.86
CA LEU A 23 -9.52 18.19 19.65
C LEU A 23 -10.69 18.18 18.64
N MET A 24 -11.93 18.25 19.11
CA MET A 24 -13.13 18.31 18.24
C MET A 24 -13.33 19.68 17.58
N LEU A 25 -12.85 20.76 18.20
CA LEU A 25 -12.88 22.11 17.62
C LEU A 25 -11.72 22.35 16.63
N ALA A 26 -10.65 21.56 16.69
CA ALA A 26 -9.58 21.52 15.71
C ALA A 26 -9.95 20.64 14.49
N GLY A 27 -11.17 20.79 13.97
CA GLY A 27 -11.62 20.20 12.72
C GLY A 27 -11.86 18.68 12.77
N PRO A 28 -12.92 18.18 12.10
CA PRO A 28 -13.12 16.75 11.98
C PRO A 28 -12.00 16.16 11.11
N LEU A 29 -11.26 15.21 11.66
CA LEU A 29 -10.80 14.02 10.94
C LEU A 29 -10.09 14.28 9.60
N LYS A 30 -8.87 14.81 9.66
CA LYS A 30 -7.89 14.69 8.54
C LYS A 30 -6.84 13.62 8.80
N VAL A 31 -7.16 12.63 9.65
CA VAL A 31 -6.25 11.53 9.99
C VAL A 31 -6.45 10.32 9.06
N PHE A 32 -7.61 10.19 8.41
CA PHE A 32 -7.90 9.10 7.48
C PHE A 32 -8.82 9.58 6.35
N SER A 33 -8.29 10.36 5.39
CA SER A 33 -8.95 10.48 4.09
C SER A 33 -7.95 10.96 3.06
N SER A 34 -7.91 10.25 1.95
CA SER A 34 -7.09 10.45 0.76
C SER A 34 -6.76 11.92 0.50
N SER A 35 -5.49 12.20 0.20
CA SER A 35 -5.07 13.50 -0.32
C SER A 35 -5.91 13.86 -1.55
N ASN A 36 -6.74 14.90 -1.47
CA ASN A 36 -7.39 15.55 -2.60
C ASN A 36 -6.36 16.33 -3.44
N GLU A 37 -5.37 15.62 -4.00
CA GLU A 37 -4.57 16.17 -5.08
C GLU A 37 -5.46 16.25 -6.34
N PRO A 38 -5.34 17.31 -7.17
CA PRO A 38 -6.08 17.40 -8.43
C PRO A 38 -5.83 16.12 -9.22
N MET A 39 -6.92 15.40 -9.50
CA MET A 39 -6.91 14.10 -10.16
C MET A 39 -6.31 14.27 -11.55
N THR A 40 -5.01 14.02 -11.67
CA THR A 40 -4.37 13.85 -12.98
C THR A 40 -5.11 12.68 -13.64
N PRO A 41 -5.57 12.80 -14.90
CA PRO A 41 -6.26 11.71 -15.55
C PRO A 41 -5.42 10.45 -15.40
N PRO A 42 -6.02 9.34 -14.96
CA PRO A 42 -5.25 8.20 -14.51
C PRO A 42 -4.48 7.67 -15.73
N THR A 43 -3.16 7.76 -15.69
CA THR A 43 -2.25 7.36 -16.77
C THR A 43 -1.70 5.96 -16.53
N ASN A 44 -1.23 5.32 -17.60
CA ASN A 44 -0.51 4.07 -17.49
C ASN A 44 0.77 4.24 -16.66
N ILE A 45 1.08 3.25 -15.84
CA ILE A 45 2.23 3.26 -14.94
C ILE A 45 3.37 2.46 -15.56
N LYS A 46 4.45 3.16 -15.91
CA LYS A 46 5.69 2.54 -16.37
C LYS A 46 6.23 1.59 -15.30
N SER A 47 6.51 0.37 -15.70
CA SER A 47 6.90 -0.75 -14.85
C SER A 47 8.07 -1.51 -15.47
N ARG A 48 8.84 -2.20 -14.63
CA ARG A 48 9.97 -3.01 -15.07
C ARG A 48 9.99 -4.33 -14.32
N GLY A 49 10.53 -5.36 -14.96
CA GLY A 49 10.65 -6.68 -14.38
C GLY A 49 11.59 -7.59 -15.18
N LEU A 50 11.48 -8.88 -14.92
CA LEU A 50 12.13 -9.92 -15.70
C LEU A 50 11.06 -10.70 -16.46
N ALA A 51 11.30 -11.01 -17.74
CA ALA A 51 10.39 -11.77 -18.57
C ALA A 51 11.14 -12.88 -19.33
N ALA A 52 10.45 -13.99 -19.59
CA ALA A 52 10.88 -14.96 -20.58
C ALA A 52 10.31 -14.55 -21.94
N THR A 53 11.13 -14.61 -22.99
CA THR A 53 10.71 -14.27 -24.38
C THR A 53 10.47 -15.52 -25.23
N ASP A 54 10.81 -16.70 -24.70
CA ASP A 54 10.63 -18.00 -25.32
C ASP A 54 10.66 -19.11 -24.26
N SER A 55 10.54 -20.37 -24.70
CA SER A 55 10.51 -21.55 -23.83
C SER A 55 11.89 -22.03 -23.35
N SER A 56 12.98 -21.30 -23.64
CA SER A 56 14.32 -21.65 -23.15
C SER A 56 14.42 -21.59 -21.62
N GLY A 57 13.57 -20.76 -21.00
CA GLY A 57 13.64 -20.47 -19.57
C GLY A 57 14.73 -19.46 -19.22
N LYS A 58 15.14 -18.60 -20.15
CA LYS A 58 16.00 -17.46 -19.86
C LYS A 58 15.14 -16.24 -19.55
N LEU A 59 15.38 -15.61 -18.40
CA LEU A 59 14.77 -14.34 -18.03
C LEU A 59 15.66 -13.17 -18.46
N THR A 60 15.07 -12.12 -19.02
CA THR A 60 15.74 -10.86 -19.40
C THR A 60 15.00 -9.65 -18.83
N PRO A 61 15.70 -8.51 -18.62
CA PRO A 61 15.04 -7.26 -18.25
C PRO A 61 13.95 -6.87 -19.26
N TRP A 62 12.81 -6.45 -18.75
CA TRP A 62 11.64 -6.09 -19.55
C TRP A 62 10.97 -4.83 -18.99
N GLU A 63 10.62 -3.90 -19.89
CA GLU A 63 9.86 -2.70 -19.58
C GLU A 63 8.44 -2.82 -20.14
N PHE A 64 7.47 -2.41 -19.35
CA PHE A 64 6.06 -2.51 -19.71
C PHE A 64 5.22 -1.48 -18.97
N GLU A 65 3.94 -1.39 -19.31
CA GLU A 65 3.00 -0.49 -18.66
C GLU A 65 1.91 -1.28 -17.92
N ARG A 66 1.59 -0.83 -16.71
CA ARG A 66 0.39 -1.24 -15.97
C ARG A 66 -0.70 -0.22 -16.27
N ARG A 67 -1.96 -0.69 -16.26
CA ARG A 67 -3.12 0.20 -16.38
C ARG A 67 -3.15 1.23 -15.24
N PRO A 68 -3.89 2.33 -15.39
CA PRO A 68 -4.06 3.29 -14.33
C PRO A 68 -4.76 2.70 -13.10
N VAL A 69 -4.49 3.28 -11.92
CA VAL A 69 -5.10 2.87 -10.64
C VAL A 69 -6.56 3.35 -10.62
N GLY A 70 -7.50 2.42 -10.48
CA GLY A 70 -8.92 2.72 -10.28
C GLY A 70 -9.33 2.69 -8.81
N ASP A 71 -10.60 2.98 -8.56
CA ASP A 71 -11.15 3.20 -7.21
C ASP A 71 -10.98 2.03 -6.24
N ASN A 72 -10.83 0.80 -6.77
CA ASN A 72 -10.70 -0.42 -5.98
C ASN A 72 -9.31 -1.05 -6.09
N ASP A 73 -8.33 -0.34 -6.64
CA ASP A 73 -6.98 -0.85 -6.83
C ASP A 73 -6.01 -0.37 -5.77
N VAL A 74 -5.01 -1.19 -5.50
CA VAL A 74 -3.90 -0.84 -4.62
C VAL A 74 -2.61 -0.83 -5.42
N LEU A 75 -1.95 0.33 -5.44
CA LEU A 75 -0.60 0.45 -5.97
C LEU A 75 0.39 0.13 -4.84
N ILE A 76 1.21 -0.89 -5.05
CA ILE A 76 2.25 -1.32 -4.10
C ILE A 76 3.64 -1.25 -4.74
N GLU A 77 4.61 -0.77 -3.97
CA GLU A 77 6.01 -0.87 -4.36
C GLU A 77 6.54 -2.25 -3.97
N ILE A 78 7.01 -3.02 -4.95
CA ILE A 78 7.56 -4.36 -4.72
C ILE A 78 8.99 -4.24 -4.20
N LYS A 79 9.20 -4.50 -2.91
CA LYS A 79 10.53 -4.58 -2.29
C LYS A 79 11.17 -5.96 -2.46
N TYR A 80 10.35 -7.01 -2.40
CA TYR A 80 10.77 -8.41 -2.50
C TYR A 80 9.72 -9.23 -3.27
N ALA A 81 10.17 -10.20 -4.05
CA ALA A 81 9.34 -11.21 -4.71
C ALA A 81 10.03 -12.56 -4.59
N SER A 82 9.35 -13.56 -4.04
CA SER A 82 9.86 -14.92 -3.91
C SER A 82 9.77 -15.67 -5.23
N ILE A 83 10.72 -16.58 -5.47
CA ILE A 83 10.70 -17.51 -6.60
C ILE A 83 10.08 -18.83 -6.14
N CYS A 84 9.17 -19.38 -6.94
CA CYS A 84 8.54 -20.67 -6.71
C CYS A 84 8.90 -21.66 -7.83
N HIS A 85 8.76 -22.96 -7.58
CA HIS A 85 8.91 -23.98 -8.61
C HIS A 85 7.88 -23.79 -9.75
N SER A 86 6.69 -23.27 -9.46
CA SER A 86 5.68 -22.97 -10.48
C SER A 86 6.20 -22.04 -11.59
N ASP A 87 7.13 -21.15 -11.27
CA ASP A 87 7.67 -20.18 -12.22
C ASP A 87 8.42 -20.88 -13.36
N ILE A 88 9.16 -21.95 -13.05
CA ILE A 88 9.89 -22.77 -14.03
C ILE A 88 8.91 -23.49 -14.96
N HIS A 89 7.82 -24.04 -14.42
CA HIS A 89 6.81 -24.70 -15.25
C HIS A 89 6.08 -23.73 -16.16
N GLN A 90 5.77 -22.53 -15.65
CA GLN A 90 5.13 -21.48 -16.43
C GLN A 90 6.03 -21.00 -17.57
N MET A 91 7.28 -20.60 -17.28
CA MET A 91 8.17 -20.01 -18.28
C MET A 91 8.58 -20.99 -19.39
N LYS A 92 8.66 -22.29 -19.09
CA LYS A 92 9.03 -23.32 -20.09
C LYS A 92 7.83 -23.93 -20.82
N GLY A 93 6.60 -23.52 -20.48
CA GLY A 93 5.39 -24.02 -21.12
C GLY A 93 5.06 -25.49 -20.81
N HIS A 94 5.48 -25.99 -19.64
CA HIS A 94 5.22 -27.38 -19.24
C HIS A 94 3.72 -27.72 -19.11
N TRP A 95 2.86 -26.71 -18.96
CA TRP A 95 1.41 -26.85 -18.85
C TRP A 95 0.66 -26.46 -20.14
N GLY A 96 1.38 -26.21 -21.24
CA GLY A 96 0.81 -25.85 -22.53
C GLY A 96 1.43 -24.58 -23.14
N PRO A 97 0.95 -24.18 -24.33
CA PRO A 97 1.45 -23.01 -25.05
C PRO A 97 1.42 -21.76 -24.18
N GLN A 98 2.52 -21.00 -24.21
CA GLN A 98 2.66 -19.78 -23.44
C GLN A 98 2.50 -18.55 -24.32
N GLN A 99 2.02 -17.48 -23.71
CA GLN A 99 2.08 -16.15 -24.28
C GLN A 99 3.30 -15.47 -23.68
N TYR A 100 4.36 -15.38 -24.49
CA TYR A 100 5.54 -14.59 -24.16
C TYR A 100 5.30 -13.14 -24.58
N PRO A 101 5.80 -12.14 -23.82
CA PRO A 101 6.01 -10.80 -24.35
C PRO A 101 7.05 -10.77 -25.48
#